data_AF-A0A142YG16-F1
#
_entry.id   AF-A0A142YG16-F1
#
_cell.length_a   1.000
_cell.length_b   1.000
_cell.length_c   1.000
_cell.angle_alpha   90.00
_cell.angle_beta   90.00
_cell.angle_gamma   90.00
#
_symmetry.space_group_name_H-M   'P 1'
#
loop_
_entity.id
_entity.type
_entity.pdbx_description
1 polymer ?
#
loop_
_entity_poly.entity_id
_entity_poly.type
_entity_poly.pdbx_seq_one_letter_code
_entity_poly.pdbx_strand_id
1 'polypeptide(L)'
;MTTTIERPTTKSPVALARAALTVAGETLPAYSSKFSRKDFTQHQLFAMLAVRRFLKLDYRGLEVLLREWSELREVLGLRKVPDHSTIQKAARRLMATDAPVLSWFGARGSRRRVA
;
A
#
# COMPACT_ATOMS: atom_id res chain seq x y z
N MET A 1 -29.56 -16.11 8.51
CA MET A 1 -29.17 -15.94 7.09
C MET A 1 -27.67 -15.79 7.03
N THR A 2 -26.93 -16.85 6.68
CA THR A 2 -25.47 -16.84 6.53
C THR A 2 -25.12 -16.34 5.14
N THR A 3 -24.63 -15.10 5.05
CA THR A 3 -24.06 -14.56 3.82
C THR A 3 -22.70 -15.24 3.58
N THR A 4 -22.66 -16.18 2.64
CA THR A 4 -21.41 -16.76 2.13
C THR A 4 -20.64 -15.66 1.40
N ILE A 5 -19.58 -15.14 2.02
CA ILE A 5 -18.67 -14.21 1.36
C ILE A 5 -17.74 -15.03 0.46
N GLU A 6 -18.05 -15.09 -0.83
CA GLU A 6 -17.11 -15.62 -1.82
C GLU A 6 -15.90 -14.69 -1.89
N ARG A 7 -14.70 -15.26 -1.69
CA ARG A 7 -13.44 -14.52 -1.79
C ARG A 7 -12.80 -14.85 -3.15
N PRO A 8 -12.98 -14.02 -4.18
CA PRO A 8 -12.37 -14.29 -5.47
C PRO A 8 -10.84 -14.25 -5.33
N THR A 9 -10.18 -15.36 -5.65
CA THR A 9 -8.71 -15.43 -5.71
C THR A 9 -8.24 -15.21 -7.14
N THR A 10 -7.21 -14.38 -7.34
CA THR A 10 -6.64 -14.13 -8.68
C THR A 10 -5.28 -14.81 -8.85
N LYS A 11 -5.01 -15.28 -10.07
CA LYS A 11 -3.67 -15.71 -10.51
C LYS A 11 -2.89 -14.57 -11.18
N SER A 12 -3.54 -13.45 -11.50
CA SER A 12 -2.93 -12.30 -12.17
C SER A 12 -2.30 -11.32 -11.15
N PRO A 13 -0.98 -11.07 -11.22
CA PRO A 13 -0.33 -10.06 -10.38
C PRO A 13 -0.87 -8.65 -10.62
N VAL A 14 -1.27 -8.34 -11.86
CA VAL A 14 -1.82 -7.03 -12.25
C VAL A 14 -3.20 -6.82 -11.63
N ALA A 15 -4.06 -7.85 -11.67
CA ALA A 15 -5.37 -7.80 -11.01
C ALA A 15 -5.22 -7.65 -9.48
N LEU A 16 -4.26 -8.37 -8.90
CA LEU A 16 -3.94 -8.23 -7.48
C LEU A 16 -3.45 -6.81 -7.15
N ALA A 17 -2.55 -6.25 -7.96
CA ALA A 17 -2.02 -4.91 -7.75
C ALA A 17 -3.14 -3.86 -7.75
N ARG A 18 -4.09 -3.97 -8.69
CA ARG A 18 -5.26 -3.10 -8.76
C ARG A 18 -6.13 -3.21 -7.52
N ALA A 19 -6.47 -4.43 -7.11
CA ALA A 19 -7.28 -4.68 -5.92
C ALA A 19 -6.60 -4.15 -4.65
N ALA A 20 -5.30 -4.42 -4.49
CA ALA A 20 -4.53 -3.94 -3.35
C ALA A 20 -4.43 -2.40 -3.31
N LEU A 21 -4.33 -1.75 -4.47
CA LEU A 21 -4.32 -0.29 -4.57
C LEU A 21 -5.66 0.31 -4.14
N THR A 22 -6.78 -0.28 -4.59
CA THR A 22 -8.13 0.12 -4.17
C THR A 22 -8.31 -0.01 -2.66
N VAL A 23 -8.03 -1.18 -2.10
CA VAL A 23 -8.17 -1.44 -0.66
C VAL A 23 -7.29 -0.50 0.17
N ALA A 24 -6.04 -0.27 -0.27
CA ALA A 24 -5.17 0.67 0.42
C ALA A 24 -5.68 2.11 0.33
N GLY A 25 -6.24 2.50 -0.82
CA GLY A 25 -6.86 3.81 -1.04
C GLY A 25 -7.98 4.13 -0.05
N GLU A 26 -8.75 3.12 0.32
CA GLU A 26 -9.86 3.21 1.27
C GLU A 26 -9.43 3.18 2.74
N THR A 27 -8.27 2.55 3.03
CA THR A 27 -7.86 2.23 4.41
C THR A 27 -6.70 3.06 4.93
N LEU A 28 -5.83 3.55 4.06
CA LEU A 28 -4.61 4.29 4.43
C LEU A 28 -4.70 5.74 3.96
N PRO A 29 -4.09 6.70 4.67
CA PRO A 29 -3.87 8.02 4.11
C PRO A 29 -2.81 7.93 3.01
N ALA A 30 -2.97 8.74 1.96
CA ALA A 30 -2.06 8.74 0.81
C ALA A 30 -0.59 8.95 1.19
N TYR A 31 -0.32 9.66 2.28
CA TYR A 31 1.02 9.97 2.78
C TYR A 31 1.11 9.74 4.29
N SER A 32 2.28 9.34 4.79
CA SER A 32 2.46 9.06 6.23
C SER A 32 2.50 10.33 7.09
N SER A 33 2.83 11.48 6.50
CA SER A 33 2.77 12.78 7.16
C SER A 33 2.74 13.91 6.13
N LYS A 34 2.46 15.14 6.57
CA LYS A 34 2.52 16.35 5.71
C LYS A 34 3.92 16.63 5.15
N PHE A 35 4.96 16.13 5.81
CA PHE A 35 6.37 16.35 5.45
C PHE A 35 7.00 15.19 4.69
N SER A 36 6.27 14.10 4.46
CA SER A 36 6.81 12.97 3.70
C SER A 36 7.04 13.35 2.24
N ARG A 37 8.07 12.75 1.63
CA ARG A 37 8.31 12.86 0.18
C ARG A 37 7.09 12.39 -0.59
N LYS A 38 6.68 13.15 -1.60
CA LYS A 38 5.49 12.89 -2.43
C LYS A 38 5.83 12.13 -3.73
N ASP A 39 6.84 11.27 -3.65
CA ASP A 39 7.29 10.44 -4.78
C ASP A 39 6.37 9.24 -5.01
N PHE A 40 5.88 8.65 -3.91
CA PHE A 40 5.03 7.47 -3.91
C PHE A 40 3.99 7.60 -2.80
N THR A 41 2.75 7.19 -3.07
CA THR A 41 1.72 7.13 -2.03
C THR A 41 1.89 5.86 -1.19
N GLN A 42 1.33 5.86 0.01
CA GLN A 42 1.27 4.65 0.84
C GLN A 42 0.45 3.55 0.17
N HIS A 43 -0.55 3.93 -0.64
CA HIS A 43 -1.36 3.00 -1.41
C HIS A 43 -0.53 2.24 -2.43
N GLN A 44 0.30 2.96 -3.18
CA GLN A 44 1.22 2.37 -4.16
C GLN A 44 2.23 1.45 -3.48
N LEU A 45 2.82 1.92 -2.38
CA LEU A 45 3.78 1.16 -1.61
C LEU A 45 3.17 -0.13 -1.04
N PHE A 46 1.94 -0.06 -0.54
CA PHE A 46 1.21 -1.24 -0.06
C PHE A 46 0.93 -2.24 -1.20
N ALA A 47 0.42 -1.76 -2.34
CA ALA A 47 0.15 -2.62 -3.49
C ALA A 47 1.41 -3.32 -4.02
N MET A 48 2.55 -2.62 -4.05
CA MET A 48 3.84 -3.23 -4.41
C MET A 48 4.25 -4.33 -3.41
N LEU A 49 4.05 -4.12 -2.11
CA LEU A 49 4.33 -5.16 -1.10
C LEU A 49 3.43 -6.39 -1.25
N ALA A 50 2.16 -6.19 -1.62
CA ALA A 50 1.23 -7.28 -1.92
C ALA A 50 1.71 -8.10 -3.13
N VAL A 51 2.09 -7.45 -4.22
CA VAL A 51 2.66 -8.12 -5.41
C VAL A 51 3.95 -8.87 -5.06
N ARG A 52 4.85 -8.25 -4.29
CA ARG A 52 6.08 -8.91 -3.81
C ARG A 52 5.76 -10.21 -3.09
N ARG A 53 4.79 -10.19 -2.16
CA ARG A 53 4.41 -11.37 -1.38
C ARG A 53 3.76 -12.42 -2.27
N PHE A 54 2.90 -12.01 -3.20
CA PHE A 54 2.21 -12.89 -4.14
C PHE A 54 3.17 -13.65 -5.06
N LEU A 55 4.14 -12.96 -5.62
CA LEU A 55 5.17 -13.54 -6.49
C LEU A 55 6.36 -14.14 -5.72
N LYS A 56 6.34 -14.08 -4.38
CA LYS A 56 7.43 -14.56 -3.51
C LYS A 56 8.80 -13.95 -3.83
N LEU A 57 8.82 -12.68 -4.22
CA LEU A 57 10.04 -11.94 -4.56
C LEU A 57 10.70 -11.33 -3.31
N ASP A 58 11.99 -11.06 -3.38
CA ASP A 58 12.66 -10.14 -2.46
C ASP A 58 12.48 -8.68 -2.93
N TYR A 59 13.10 -7.71 -2.23
CA TYR A 59 12.92 -6.29 -2.56
C TYR A 59 13.63 -5.89 -3.86
N ARG A 60 14.78 -6.50 -4.16
CA ARG A 60 15.53 -6.22 -5.38
C ARG A 60 14.87 -6.85 -6.61
N GLY A 61 14.36 -8.07 -6.48
CA GLY A 61 13.58 -8.74 -7.51
C GLY A 61 12.30 -7.98 -7.83
N LEU A 62 11.62 -7.39 -6.84
CA LEU A 62 10.49 -6.50 -7.11
C LEU A 62 10.94 -5.24 -7.88
N GLU A 63 12.07 -4.63 -7.52
CA GLU A 63 12.60 -3.48 -8.26
C GLU A 63 12.87 -3.83 -9.72
N VAL A 64 13.56 -4.94 -9.99
CA VAL A 64 13.84 -5.42 -11.37
C VAL A 64 12.54 -5.68 -12.12
N LEU A 65 11.60 -6.42 -11.51
CA LEU A 65 10.28 -6.67 -12.10
C LEU A 65 9.57 -5.37 -12.48
N LEU A 66 9.61 -4.37 -11.59
CA LEU A 66 9.02 -3.06 -11.84
C LEU A 66 9.76 -2.28 -12.91
N ARG A 67 11.02 -2.57 -13.25
CA ARG A 67 11.75 -1.96 -14.39
C ARG A 67 11.39 -2.61 -15.72
N GLU A 68 11.08 -3.90 -15.71
CA GLU A 68 10.80 -4.67 -16.92
C GLU A 68 9.31 -4.64 -17.31
N TRP A 69 8.40 -4.62 -16.34
CA TRP A 69 6.96 -4.76 -16.60
C TRP A 69 6.21 -3.41 -16.59
N SER A 70 5.98 -2.84 -17.78
CA SER A 70 5.29 -1.55 -17.95
C SER A 70 3.85 -1.54 -17.48
N GLU A 71 3.05 -2.54 -17.86
CA GLU A 71 1.63 -2.63 -17.49
C GLU A 71 1.45 -2.63 -15.96
N LEU A 72 2.31 -3.34 -15.22
CA LEU A 72 2.28 -3.33 -13.76
C LEU A 72 2.56 -1.93 -13.20
N ARG A 73 3.51 -1.19 -13.78
CA ARG A 73 3.78 0.20 -13.38
C ARG A 73 2.60 1.12 -13.67
N GLU A 74 1.93 0.94 -14.80
CA GLU A 74 0.76 1.73 -15.20
C GLU A 74 -0.40 1.52 -14.24
N VAL A 75 -0.70 0.26 -13.90
CA VAL A 75 -1.76 -0.06 -12.92
C VAL A 75 -1.44 0.48 -11.53
N LEU A 76 -0.18 0.48 -11.13
CA LEU A 76 0.27 1.08 -9.87
C LEU A 76 0.37 2.62 -9.94
N GLY A 77 0.22 3.24 -11.12
CA GLY A 77 0.36 4.68 -11.31
C GLY A 77 1.76 5.21 -11.01
N LEU A 78 2.80 4.41 -11.26
CA LEU A 78 4.19 4.78 -10.95
C LEU A 78 4.77 5.70 -12.03
N ARG A 79 5.18 6.91 -11.65
CA ARG A 79 5.92 7.83 -12.54
C ARG A 79 7.41 7.49 -12.66
N LYS A 80 7.94 6.76 -11.68
CA LYS A 80 9.31 6.27 -11.64
C LYS A 80 9.35 4.98 -10.83
N VAL A 81 10.38 4.16 -11.03
CA VAL A 81 10.56 2.93 -10.25
C VAL A 81 11.19 3.27 -8.89
N PRO A 82 10.60 2.82 -7.76
CA PRO A 82 11.24 2.97 -6.45
C PRO A 82 12.47 2.08 -6.33
N ASP A 83 13.51 2.59 -5.69
CA ASP A 83 14.64 1.77 -5.25
C ASP A 83 14.19 0.75 -4.20
N HIS A 84 14.82 -0.43 -4.17
CA HIS A 84 14.55 -1.51 -3.22
C HIS A 84 14.51 -1.04 -1.75
N SER A 85 15.35 -0.08 -1.35
CA SER A 85 15.36 0.47 0.00
C SER A 85 14.10 1.29 0.32
N THR A 86 13.47 1.89 -0.69
CA THR A 86 12.18 2.60 -0.54
C THR A 86 11.08 1.61 -0.19
N ILE A 87 11.03 0.48 -0.90
CA ILE A 87 10.06 -0.59 -0.65
C ILE A 87 10.31 -1.21 0.73
N GLN A 88 11.57 -1.47 1.10
CA GLN A 88 11.94 -2.01 2.41
C GLN A 88 11.55 -1.06 3.56
N LYS A 89 11.78 0.25 3.42
CA LYS A 89 11.36 1.26 4.39
C LYS A 89 9.83 1.30 4.52
N ALA A 90 9.11 1.17 3.41
CA ALA A 90 7.66 1.10 3.44
C ALA A 90 7.15 -0.17 4.12
N ALA A 91 7.77 -1.32 3.89
CA ALA A 91 7.45 -2.57 4.59
C ALA A 91 7.58 -2.40 6.11
N ARG A 92 8.70 -1.83 6.58
CA ARG A 92 8.89 -1.54 8.00
C ARG A 92 7.81 -0.62 8.56
N ARG A 93 7.36 0.40 7.82
CA ARG A 93 6.32 1.32 8.30
C ARG A 93 4.91 0.70 8.28
N LEU A 94 4.57 -0.02 7.22
CA LEU A 94 3.22 -0.52 6.97
C LEU A 94 2.95 -1.90 7.59
N MET A 95 4.01 -2.66 7.88
CA MET A 95 3.92 -4.01 8.43
C MET A 95 4.51 -4.14 9.84
N ALA A 96 5.09 -3.07 10.41
CA ALA A 96 5.40 -3.06 11.84
C ALA A 96 4.09 -2.93 12.63
N THR A 97 3.46 -4.07 12.88
CA THR A 97 2.39 -4.21 13.85
C THR A 97 2.99 -4.22 15.26
N ASP A 98 3.06 -3.05 15.88
CA ASP A 98 2.93 -2.90 17.34
C ASP A 98 1.87 -1.82 17.70
N ALA A 99 1.12 -1.32 16.72
CA ALA A 99 -0.02 -0.47 16.99
C ALA A 99 -1.27 -1.35 17.17
N PRO A 100 -1.97 -1.29 18.31
CA PRO A 100 -3.27 -1.93 18.44
C PRO A 100 -4.15 -1.32 17.35
N VAL A 101 -4.84 -2.20 16.62
CA VAL A 101 -5.67 -1.96 15.43
C VAL A 101 -6.78 -0.89 15.59
N LEU A 102 -6.78 -0.12 16.68
CA LEU A 102 -7.74 0.93 17.01
C LEU A 102 -7.14 2.33 17.30
N SER A 103 -5.82 2.58 17.18
CA SER A 103 -5.30 3.92 17.52
C SER A 103 -5.50 5.00 16.43
N TRP A 104 -5.98 4.63 15.24
CA TRP A 104 -6.19 5.58 14.12
C TRP A 104 -7.63 6.10 14.02
N PHE A 105 -8.59 5.49 14.73
CA PHE A 105 -10.01 5.90 14.69
C PHE A 105 -10.42 6.90 15.78
N GLY A 106 -9.48 7.52 16.53
CA GLY A 106 -9.85 8.33 17.68
C GLY A 106 -8.91 9.50 17.99
N ALA A 107 -8.92 10.55 17.17
CA ALA A 107 -8.52 11.90 17.59
C ALA A 107 -9.11 13.01 16.70
N ARG A 108 -10.42 12.98 16.46
CA ARG A 108 -11.17 14.21 16.12
C ARG A 108 -11.77 14.78 17.41
N GLY A 109 -10.93 15.44 18.20
CA GLY A 109 -11.35 16.26 19.34
C GLY A 109 -11.40 17.73 18.93
N SER A 110 -12.60 18.27 18.77
CA SER A 110 -12.84 19.68 18.48
C SER A 110 -12.26 20.58 19.57
N ARG A 111 -11.39 21.52 19.21
CA ARG A 111 -11.19 22.71 20.04
C ARG A 111 -12.41 23.61 19.89
N ARG A 112 -13.42 23.43 20.75
CA ARG A 112 -14.32 24.54 21.11
C ARG A 112 -13.48 25.53 21.90
N ARG A 113 -13.17 26.68 21.28
CA ARG A 113 -12.85 27.89 22.05
C ARG A 113 -14.18 28.37 22.64
N VAL A 114 -14.32 28.24 23.95
CA VAL A 114 -15.24 29.07 24.72
C VAL A 114 -14.66 30.49 24.74
N ALA A 115 -15.57 31.45 24.59
CA ALA A 115 -15.33 32.88 24.62
C ALA A 115 -14.78 33.35 25.97
#